data_AF-A0A7S0IY28-F1
#
_entry.id   AF-A0A7S0IY28-F1
#
_cell.length_a   1.000
_cell.length_b   1.000
_cell.length_c   1.000
_cell.angle_alpha   90.00
_cell.angle_beta   90.00
_cell.angle_gamma   90.00
#
_symmetry.space_group_name_H-M   'P 1'
#
loop_
_entity.id
_entity.type
_entity.pdbx_description
1 polymer ?
#
loop_
_entity_poly.entity_id
_entity_poly.type
_entity_poly.pdbx_seq_one_letter_code
_entity_poly.pdbx_strand_id
1 'polypeptide(L)'
;ASNWYHPVGFSYIAGGAHTECKDGDGGLGECPELGGEEPSTTIQYYVDGVAVTDDESGFGLDAYEPLFFNSQDSWGEQEFQVTLTMPSDVAYTEIYYFCHIHSGMSAKIVLGGSSATQTYVLNPAFLGGETEQSALAIYANIVATEQRPPSDFDQACGTHSSADFNPAMPEYGTCAGKTFLCGPGSEGAFETCLKAIDCEMHHDMAISVPNGISKFATFARQMIPHHQNAVAMAKALTQFQSSADYPPAGTEDGDMEWANGLLRSIINVQNFQIQSMQAWLDTYPSLSGESSNCYEANKCPGCDCSAEMRDRRHLLFGQGPELCEVCCAAV
;
A
#
# COMPACT_ATOMS: atom_id res chain seq x y z
N ALA A 1 15.06 -4.23 -9.38
CA ALA A 1 14.36 -4.04 -8.09
C ALA A 1 15.35 -3.46 -7.09
N SER A 2 14.94 -2.51 -6.27
CA SER A 2 15.75 -1.84 -5.24
C SER A 2 14.94 -1.85 -3.94
N ASN A 3 15.61 -1.97 -2.79
CA ASN A 3 15.03 -1.89 -1.45
C ASN A 3 15.02 -0.46 -0.88
N TRP A 4 15.28 0.57 -1.70
CA TRP A 4 15.11 1.96 -1.28
C TRP A 4 13.69 2.18 -0.78
N TYR A 5 13.52 2.92 0.33
CA TYR A 5 12.26 3.06 1.07
C TYR A 5 11.69 1.77 1.70
N HIS A 6 12.45 0.67 1.72
CA HIS A 6 12.02 -0.61 2.28
C HIS A 6 13.04 -1.19 3.28
N PRO A 7 13.27 -0.52 4.43
CA PRO A 7 14.05 -1.11 5.51
C PRO A 7 13.31 -2.36 6.02
N VAL A 8 14.01 -3.49 6.03
CA VAL A 8 13.42 -4.76 6.44
C VAL A 8 13.38 -4.86 7.96
N GLY A 9 12.19 -5.13 8.48
CA GLY A 9 11.93 -5.49 9.87
C GLY A 9 11.65 -6.98 10.01
N PHE A 10 11.71 -7.48 11.25
CA PHE A 10 11.39 -8.87 11.56
C PHE A 10 10.50 -8.92 12.80
N SER A 11 9.54 -9.84 12.80
CA SER A 11 8.56 -9.92 13.86
C SER A 11 8.10 -11.34 14.17
N TYR A 12 7.59 -11.54 15.39
CA TYR A 12 7.00 -12.81 15.81
C TYR A 12 5.58 -12.99 15.27
N ILE A 13 4.88 -11.87 15.04
CA ILE A 13 3.54 -11.84 14.43
C ILE A 13 3.60 -11.00 13.15
N ALA A 14 2.91 -11.44 12.10
CA ALA A 14 2.98 -10.83 10.78
C ALA A 14 2.63 -9.33 10.80
N GLY A 15 3.41 -8.54 10.06
CA GLY A 15 3.18 -7.11 9.86
C GLY A 15 3.84 -6.18 10.87
N GLY A 16 4.36 -6.70 11.99
CA GLY A 16 5.20 -5.94 12.94
C GLY A 16 4.55 -4.64 13.40
N ALA A 17 5.31 -3.54 13.44
CA ALA A 17 4.83 -2.19 13.79
C ALA A 17 3.62 -1.69 12.96
N HIS A 18 3.32 -2.30 11.82
CA HIS A 18 2.17 -1.90 11.00
C HIS A 18 0.91 -2.71 11.28
N THR A 19 0.91 -3.60 12.27
CA THR A 19 -0.24 -4.44 12.62
C THR A 19 -0.57 -4.33 14.11
N GLU A 20 -1.86 -4.23 14.42
CA GLU A 20 -2.33 -4.21 15.79
C GLU A 20 -2.46 -5.64 16.36
N CYS A 21 -1.89 -5.83 17.54
CA CYS A 21 -1.96 -7.03 18.36
C CYS A 21 -2.37 -6.69 19.79
N LYS A 22 -2.86 -7.69 20.53
CA LYS A 22 -3.07 -7.55 21.97
C LYS A 22 -1.74 -7.45 22.73
N ASP A 23 -1.65 -6.46 23.60
CA ASP A 23 -0.61 -6.38 24.63
C ASP A 23 -0.91 -7.33 25.81
N GLY A 24 0.00 -7.42 26.78
CA GLY A 24 -0.13 -8.30 27.94
C GLY A 24 -1.32 -7.98 28.86
N ASP A 25 -1.86 -6.76 28.81
CA ASP A 25 -3.05 -6.33 29.55
C ASP A 25 -4.34 -6.47 28.72
N GLY A 26 -4.22 -6.92 27.47
CA GLY A 26 -5.31 -7.09 26.51
C GLY A 26 -5.72 -5.81 25.78
N GLY A 27 -4.95 -4.72 25.92
CA GLY A 27 -5.04 -3.52 25.09
C GLY A 27 -4.54 -3.79 23.67
N LEU A 28 -4.86 -2.93 22.71
CA LEU A 28 -4.34 -3.01 21.35
C LEU A 28 -3.09 -2.13 21.23
N GLY A 29 -2.05 -2.66 20.61
CA GLY A 29 -0.81 -1.96 20.30
C GLY A 29 -0.08 -2.65 19.15
N GLU A 30 1.15 -2.22 18.89
CA GLU A 30 1.98 -2.82 17.83
C GLU A 30 2.29 -4.29 18.11
N CYS A 31 2.31 -5.10 17.04
CA CYS A 31 2.67 -6.50 17.15
C CYS A 31 4.15 -6.67 17.55
N PRO A 32 4.48 -7.67 18.40
CA PRO A 32 5.85 -7.88 18.86
C PRO A 32 6.84 -8.12 17.73
N GLU A 33 7.86 -7.27 17.68
CA GLU A 33 9.00 -7.37 16.78
C GLU A 33 10.13 -8.23 17.37
N LEU A 34 11.06 -8.64 16.52
CA LEU A 34 12.36 -9.17 16.96
C LEU A 34 13.30 -7.98 17.20
N GLY A 35 14.27 -8.13 18.09
CA GLY A 35 15.14 -7.02 18.48
C GLY A 35 14.72 -6.43 19.83
N GLY A 36 14.97 -7.19 20.88
CA GLY A 36 14.60 -6.81 22.26
C GLY A 36 14.63 -7.99 23.23
N GLU A 37 15.04 -9.17 22.73
CA GLU A 37 15.23 -10.36 23.54
C GLU A 37 16.44 -10.20 24.48
N GLU A 38 16.23 -10.52 25.75
CA GLU A 38 17.30 -10.56 26.76
C GLU A 38 17.84 -11.99 26.93
N PRO A 39 19.15 -12.21 27.12
CA PRO A 39 20.23 -11.21 27.32
C PRO A 39 20.93 -10.75 26.02
N SER A 40 20.45 -11.16 24.85
CA SER A 40 21.02 -10.79 23.55
C SER A 40 19.95 -10.78 22.47
N THR A 41 19.91 -9.68 21.71
CA THR A 41 19.07 -9.52 20.51
C THR A 41 19.38 -10.58 19.44
N THR A 42 18.34 -11.02 18.72
CA THR A 42 18.49 -11.89 17.55
C THR A 42 18.85 -11.13 16.27
N ILE A 43 18.86 -9.79 16.31
CA ILE A 43 19.00 -8.91 15.14
C ILE A 43 20.13 -7.90 15.33
N GLN A 44 20.82 -7.60 14.24
CA GLN A 44 21.77 -6.48 14.16
C GLN A 44 21.69 -5.83 12.78
N TYR A 45 21.53 -4.51 12.75
CA TYR A 45 21.58 -3.68 11.54
C TYR A 45 22.99 -3.15 11.29
N TYR A 46 23.35 -2.99 10.02
CA TYR A 46 24.66 -2.56 9.54
C TYR A 46 24.52 -1.52 8.43
N VAL A 47 25.39 -0.51 8.46
CA VAL A 47 25.59 0.47 7.39
C VAL A 47 27.07 0.48 7.01
N ASP A 48 27.37 0.34 5.72
CA ASP A 48 28.73 0.25 5.18
C ASP A 48 29.61 -0.81 5.87
N GLY A 49 28.98 -1.95 6.20
CA GLY A 49 29.62 -3.07 6.90
C GLY A 49 29.89 -2.84 8.39
N VAL A 50 29.46 -1.71 8.96
CA VAL A 50 29.63 -1.36 10.38
C VAL A 50 28.32 -1.62 11.12
N ALA A 51 28.38 -2.39 12.20
CA ALA A 51 27.25 -2.61 13.08
C ALA A 51 26.84 -1.31 13.75
N VAL A 52 25.55 -0.97 13.68
CA VAL A 52 24.99 0.22 14.34
C VAL A 52 24.52 -0.20 15.73
N THR A 53 25.15 0.32 16.78
CA THR A 53 24.92 -0.15 18.17
C THR A 53 24.67 0.98 19.16
N ASP A 54 24.73 2.23 18.71
CA ASP A 54 24.66 3.44 19.52
C ASP A 54 23.37 4.24 19.26
N ASP A 55 22.27 3.53 19.03
CA ASP A 55 20.92 4.08 18.90
C ASP A 55 20.01 3.66 20.07
N GLU A 56 18.75 4.09 20.04
CA GLU A 56 17.78 3.79 21.11
C GLU A 56 17.37 2.31 21.13
N SER A 57 17.27 1.67 19.96
CA SER A 57 17.00 0.25 19.82
C SER A 57 18.10 -0.65 20.41
N GLY A 58 19.36 -0.19 20.39
CA GLY A 58 20.53 -0.96 20.84
C GLY A 58 21.00 -2.04 19.85
N PHE A 59 20.31 -2.19 18.73
CA PHE A 59 20.66 -3.10 17.62
C PHE A 59 20.66 -2.42 16.25
N GLY A 60 20.45 -1.10 16.22
CA GLY A 60 20.73 -0.24 15.07
C GLY A 60 19.54 0.20 14.23
N LEU A 61 18.32 -0.25 14.53
CA LEU A 61 17.13 0.05 13.70
C LEU A 61 16.83 1.56 13.65
N ASP A 62 16.86 2.27 14.78
CA ASP A 62 16.43 3.67 14.87
C ASP A 62 17.37 4.62 14.14
N ALA A 63 18.63 4.23 13.96
CA ALA A 63 19.59 4.94 13.13
C ALA A 63 19.60 4.45 11.67
N TYR A 64 19.21 3.20 11.42
CA TYR A 64 19.17 2.58 10.10
C TYR A 64 17.95 3.00 9.28
N GLU A 65 16.74 2.93 9.87
CA GLU A 65 15.47 3.22 9.19
C GLU A 65 15.41 4.63 8.60
N PRO A 66 15.81 5.71 9.31
CA PRO A 66 15.72 7.07 8.78
C PRO A 66 16.52 7.28 7.49
N LEU A 67 17.59 6.52 7.26
CA LEU A 67 18.41 6.61 6.06
C LEU A 67 17.65 6.20 4.79
N PHE A 68 16.58 5.43 4.91
CA PHE A 68 15.74 5.02 3.79
C PHE A 68 14.82 6.14 3.27
N PHE A 69 14.69 7.25 4.01
CA PHE A 69 14.02 8.47 3.54
C PHE A 69 14.94 9.41 2.77
N ASN A 70 16.25 9.14 2.70
CA ASN A 70 17.16 9.91 1.86
C ASN A 70 16.80 9.75 0.37
N SER A 71 17.27 10.67 -0.47
CA SER A 71 17.10 10.53 -1.92
C SER A 71 17.69 9.20 -2.41
N GLN A 72 17.17 8.67 -3.51
CA GLN A 72 17.65 7.41 -4.08
C GLN A 72 19.17 7.43 -4.34
N ASP A 73 19.71 8.57 -4.78
CA ASP A 73 21.14 8.74 -5.02
C ASP A 73 21.93 8.67 -3.71
N SER A 74 21.54 9.46 -2.70
CA SER A 74 22.23 9.49 -1.40
C SER A 74 22.11 8.17 -0.65
N TRP A 75 20.97 7.49 -0.75
CA TRP A 75 20.79 6.15 -0.21
C TRP A 75 21.64 5.13 -0.96
N GLY A 76 21.73 5.25 -2.30
CA GLY A 76 22.52 4.35 -3.15
C GLY A 76 24.04 4.46 -2.96
N GLU A 77 24.51 5.48 -2.25
CA GLU A 77 25.93 5.64 -1.87
C GLU A 77 26.35 4.74 -0.70
N GLN A 78 25.39 4.11 0.00
CA GLN A 78 25.62 3.29 1.18
C GLN A 78 25.26 1.81 0.96
N GLU A 79 25.92 0.92 1.71
CA GLU A 79 25.57 -0.50 1.77
C GLU A 79 24.77 -0.81 3.04
N PHE A 80 23.61 -1.44 2.88
CA PHE A 80 22.71 -1.77 3.96
C PHE A 80 22.60 -3.28 4.17
N GLN A 81 22.74 -3.74 5.41
CA GLN A 81 22.62 -5.15 5.77
C GLN A 81 21.91 -5.32 7.10
N VAL A 82 21.14 -6.40 7.22
CA VAL A 82 20.59 -6.88 8.49
C VAL A 82 21.00 -8.33 8.69
N THR A 83 21.44 -8.68 9.88
CA THR A 83 21.79 -10.06 10.24
C THR A 83 20.82 -10.58 11.28
N LEU A 84 20.29 -11.78 11.02
CA LEU A 84 19.43 -12.53 11.92
C LEU A 84 20.23 -13.71 12.48
N THR A 85 20.41 -13.77 13.81
CA THR A 85 21.12 -14.84 14.51
C THR A 85 20.14 -15.67 15.33
N MET A 86 19.85 -16.88 14.84
CA MET A 86 18.93 -17.80 15.49
C MET A 86 19.69 -18.89 16.28
N PRO A 87 19.34 -19.14 17.56
CA PRO A 87 19.89 -20.26 18.32
C PRO A 87 19.60 -21.60 17.63
N SER A 88 20.54 -22.55 17.70
CA SER A 88 20.36 -23.88 17.08
C SER A 88 19.22 -24.70 17.69
N ASP A 89 18.82 -24.35 18.92
CA ASP A 89 17.73 -24.94 19.69
C ASP A 89 16.49 -24.05 19.73
N VAL A 90 16.29 -23.18 18.74
CA VAL A 90 15.10 -22.33 18.62
C VAL A 90 13.81 -23.16 18.72
N ALA A 91 12.95 -22.83 19.68
CA ALA A 91 11.75 -23.62 19.97
C ALA A 91 10.52 -23.24 19.12
N TYR A 92 10.70 -22.51 18.02
CA TYR A 92 9.62 -22.10 17.11
C TYR A 92 10.07 -22.25 15.65
N THR A 93 9.11 -22.31 14.73
CA THR A 93 9.36 -22.68 13.32
C THR A 93 9.01 -21.59 12.32
N GLU A 94 8.34 -20.53 12.76
CA GLU A 94 7.95 -19.42 11.90
C GLU A 94 8.27 -18.07 12.56
N ILE A 95 8.76 -17.13 11.75
CA ILE A 95 8.84 -15.70 12.02
C ILE A 95 8.42 -14.96 10.74
N TYR A 96 8.30 -13.65 10.80
CA TYR A 96 7.93 -12.83 9.66
C TYR A 96 9.00 -11.78 9.39
N TYR A 97 9.13 -11.39 8.13
CA TYR A 97 9.80 -10.15 7.76
C TYR A 97 8.78 -9.20 7.14
N PHE A 98 8.97 -7.91 7.37
CA PHE A 98 8.09 -6.87 6.85
C PHE A 98 8.88 -5.62 6.48
N CYS A 99 8.24 -4.62 5.89
CA CYS A 99 8.85 -3.31 5.67
C CYS A 99 8.50 -2.39 6.84
N HIS A 100 9.48 -1.72 7.45
CA HIS A 100 9.27 -0.77 8.54
C HIS A 100 8.59 0.55 8.12
N ILE A 101 8.61 0.88 6.83
CA ILE A 101 8.03 2.11 6.30
C ILE A 101 6.66 1.87 5.66
N HIS A 102 6.50 0.75 4.94
CA HIS A 102 5.33 0.45 4.13
C HIS A 102 4.56 -0.75 4.67
N SER A 103 3.32 -0.51 5.09
CA SER A 103 2.39 -1.57 5.49
C SER A 103 2.00 -2.49 4.33
N GLY A 104 1.47 -3.68 4.66
CA GLY A 104 1.07 -4.70 3.68
C GLY A 104 2.21 -5.50 3.04
N MET A 105 3.46 -5.07 3.23
CA MET A 105 4.66 -5.80 2.81
C MET A 105 5.13 -6.73 3.92
N SER A 106 4.48 -7.89 4.07
CA SER A 106 4.83 -8.90 5.08
C SER A 106 4.96 -10.28 4.44
N ALA A 107 5.93 -11.07 4.88
CA ALA A 107 6.08 -12.43 4.41
C ALA A 107 6.71 -13.33 5.48
N LYS A 108 6.42 -14.62 5.35
CA LYS A 108 6.82 -15.63 6.33
C LYS A 108 8.22 -16.19 6.05
N ILE A 109 9.00 -16.37 7.10
CA ILE A 109 10.24 -17.16 7.13
C ILE A 109 9.96 -18.46 7.88
N VAL A 110 10.27 -19.59 7.26
CA VAL A 110 10.17 -20.92 7.90
C VAL A 110 11.56 -21.37 8.35
N LEU A 111 11.72 -21.58 9.65
CA LEU A 111 12.95 -22.03 10.29
C LEU A 111 13.00 -23.56 10.29
N GLY A 112 14.10 -24.12 9.82
CA GLY A 112 14.35 -25.56 9.79
C GLY A 112 15.60 -25.96 10.57
N GLY A 113 15.69 -27.23 10.96
CA GLY A 113 16.91 -27.80 11.55
C GLY A 113 17.13 -27.51 13.03
N SER A 114 16.10 -27.08 13.77
CA SER A 114 16.19 -26.88 15.22
C SER A 114 16.45 -28.19 15.97
N SER A 115 17.32 -28.14 16.97
CA SER A 115 17.56 -29.24 17.93
C SER A 115 16.63 -29.22 19.14
N ALA A 116 15.67 -28.30 19.20
CA ALA A 116 14.72 -28.22 20.31
C ALA A 116 13.89 -29.52 20.43
N THR A 117 13.68 -29.98 21.67
CA THR A 117 12.86 -31.18 21.94
C THR A 117 11.36 -30.95 21.75
N GLN A 118 10.94 -29.68 21.81
CA GLN A 118 9.58 -29.22 21.57
C GLN A 118 9.67 -27.98 20.67
N THR A 119 8.82 -27.93 19.65
CA THR A 119 8.70 -26.79 18.74
C THR A 119 7.26 -26.28 18.73
N TYR A 120 7.12 -24.97 18.69
CA TYR A 120 5.88 -24.24 18.42
C TYR A 120 5.89 -23.73 16.98
N VAL A 121 4.75 -23.24 16.48
CA VAL A 121 4.73 -22.52 15.20
C VAL A 121 5.35 -21.16 15.42
N LEU A 122 4.78 -20.38 16.35
CA LEU A 122 5.29 -19.07 16.77
C LEU A 122 5.84 -19.15 18.19
N ASN A 123 6.74 -18.24 18.56
CA ASN A 123 7.31 -18.24 19.90
C ASN A 123 6.27 -17.81 20.96
N PRO A 124 5.80 -18.70 21.85
CA PRO A 124 4.73 -18.36 22.80
C PRO A 124 5.16 -17.30 23.83
N ALA A 125 6.47 -17.09 24.05
CA ALA A 125 6.96 -16.07 24.96
C ALA A 125 6.88 -14.64 24.38
N PHE A 126 6.69 -14.50 23.07
CA PHE A 126 6.73 -13.22 22.35
C PHE A 126 5.48 -12.96 21.53
N LEU A 127 4.31 -13.43 21.99
CA LEU A 127 3.02 -13.13 21.38
C LEU A 127 2.29 -11.95 22.05
N GLY A 128 2.89 -11.33 23.07
CA GLY A 128 2.18 -10.34 23.90
C GLY A 128 0.96 -10.97 24.58
N GLY A 129 -0.22 -10.40 24.34
CA GLY A 129 -1.51 -10.94 24.77
C GLY A 129 -2.21 -11.84 23.73
N GLU A 130 -1.60 -12.07 22.58
CA GLU A 130 -2.14 -12.96 21.57
C GLU A 130 -1.92 -14.45 21.93
N THR A 131 -2.83 -15.28 21.45
CA THR A 131 -2.63 -16.73 21.39
C THR A 131 -1.96 -17.09 20.07
N GLU A 132 -1.30 -18.25 19.99
CA GLU A 132 -0.74 -18.72 18.70
C GLU A 132 -1.83 -18.81 17.62
N GLN A 133 -3.05 -19.20 17.98
CA GLN A 133 -4.17 -19.24 17.04
C GLN A 133 -4.57 -17.85 16.53
N SER A 134 -4.67 -16.85 17.40
CA SER A 134 -5.03 -15.49 16.98
C SER A 134 -3.92 -14.79 16.21
N ALA A 135 -2.65 -15.01 16.58
CA ALA A 135 -1.49 -14.53 15.83
C ALA A 135 -1.43 -15.12 14.40
N LEU A 136 -1.70 -16.43 14.24
CA LEU A 136 -1.79 -17.04 12.92
C LEU A 136 -3.01 -16.53 12.11
N ALA A 137 -4.11 -16.21 12.79
CA ALA A 137 -5.29 -15.62 12.14
C ALA A 137 -5.01 -14.21 11.61
N ILE A 138 -4.15 -13.42 12.27
CA ILE A 138 -3.69 -12.11 11.78
C ILE A 138 -2.99 -12.26 10.43
N TYR A 139 -2.01 -13.16 10.32
CA TYR A 139 -1.34 -13.42 9.03
C TYR A 139 -2.32 -13.90 7.95
N ALA A 140 -3.22 -14.83 8.30
CA ALA A 140 -4.24 -15.29 7.36
C ALA A 140 -5.15 -14.16 6.86
N ASN A 141 -5.48 -13.20 7.72
CA ASN A 141 -6.24 -12.02 7.35
C ASN A 141 -5.45 -11.13 6.37
N ILE A 142 -4.20 -10.78 6.69
CA ILE A 142 -3.31 -10.00 5.79
C ILE A 142 -3.25 -10.65 4.40
N VAL A 143 -3.05 -11.97 4.33
CA VAL A 143 -3.03 -12.70 3.06
C VAL A 143 -4.37 -12.58 2.32
N ALA A 144 -5.49 -12.71 3.04
CA ALA A 144 -6.82 -12.69 2.45
C ALA A 144 -7.28 -11.29 2.01
N THR A 145 -6.84 -10.22 2.68
CA THR A 145 -7.32 -8.85 2.42
C THR A 145 -6.36 -8.04 1.58
N GLU A 146 -5.05 -8.13 1.87
CA GLU A 146 -4.01 -7.25 1.34
C GLU A 146 -3.11 -7.91 0.30
N GLN A 147 -2.95 -9.25 0.35
CA GLN A 147 -2.08 -9.99 -0.57
C GLN A 147 -2.86 -10.91 -1.51
N ARG A 148 -4.06 -10.46 -1.91
CA ARG A 148 -4.89 -11.18 -2.87
C ARG A 148 -4.15 -11.29 -4.21
N PRO A 149 -4.18 -12.46 -4.87
CA PRO A 149 -3.65 -12.58 -6.22
C PRO A 149 -4.31 -11.54 -7.14
N PRO A 150 -3.53 -10.80 -7.95
CA PRO A 150 -4.11 -9.88 -8.92
C PRO A 150 -4.95 -10.64 -9.93
N SER A 151 -5.98 -9.98 -10.47
CA SER A 151 -6.72 -10.51 -11.63
C SER A 151 -5.81 -10.60 -12.87
N ASP A 152 -6.24 -11.32 -13.91
CA ASP A 152 -5.48 -11.37 -15.17
C ASP A 152 -5.26 -9.96 -15.78
N PHE A 153 -6.24 -9.08 -15.64
CA PHE A 153 -6.13 -7.69 -16.09
C PHE A 153 -5.10 -6.91 -15.26
N ASP A 154 -5.20 -6.99 -13.94
CA ASP A 154 -4.28 -6.30 -13.04
C ASP A 154 -2.86 -6.85 -13.18
N GLN A 155 -2.69 -8.16 -13.38
CA GLN A 155 -1.40 -8.78 -13.64
C GLN A 155 -0.80 -8.25 -14.96
N ALA A 156 -1.59 -8.13 -16.02
CA ALA A 156 -1.14 -7.57 -17.29
C ALA A 156 -0.79 -6.07 -17.20
N CYS A 157 -1.52 -5.32 -16.37
CA CYS A 157 -1.31 -3.90 -16.14
C CYS A 157 -0.27 -3.59 -15.05
N GLY A 158 0.18 -4.58 -14.28
CA GLY A 158 1.04 -4.39 -13.11
C GLY A 158 0.32 -3.74 -11.91
N THR A 159 -1.01 -3.72 -11.89
CA THR A 159 -1.87 -3.11 -10.86
C THR A 159 -2.47 -4.18 -9.94
N HIS A 160 -3.39 -3.82 -9.04
CA HIS A 160 -4.00 -4.77 -8.07
C HIS A 160 -5.53 -4.60 -7.86
N SER A 161 -6.13 -3.49 -8.32
CA SER A 161 -7.55 -3.14 -8.06
C SER A 161 -8.27 -2.50 -9.24
N SER A 162 -7.60 -2.38 -10.39
CA SER A 162 -8.11 -1.61 -11.54
C SER A 162 -9.01 -2.43 -12.47
N ALA A 163 -9.09 -3.75 -12.28
CA ALA A 163 -9.83 -4.65 -13.17
C ALA A 163 -11.32 -4.34 -13.26
N ASP A 164 -11.97 -3.97 -12.15
CA ASP A 164 -13.39 -3.63 -12.15
C ASP A 164 -13.65 -2.36 -13.00
N PHE A 165 -12.65 -1.48 -13.10
CA PHE A 165 -12.69 -0.27 -13.91
C PHE A 165 -12.13 -0.47 -15.32
N ASN A 166 -11.89 -1.71 -15.78
CA ASN A 166 -11.59 -1.95 -17.18
C ASN A 166 -12.75 -1.45 -18.08
N PRO A 167 -12.50 -0.80 -19.23
CA PRO A 167 -13.55 -0.42 -20.20
C PRO A 167 -14.57 -1.51 -20.59
N ALA A 168 -14.23 -2.79 -20.42
CA ALA A 168 -15.12 -3.93 -20.64
C ALA A 168 -16.02 -4.30 -19.45
N MET A 169 -15.81 -3.70 -18.28
CA MET A 169 -16.47 -4.05 -17.02
C MET A 169 -17.55 -3.03 -16.62
N PRO A 170 -18.58 -3.44 -15.84
CA PRO A 170 -19.71 -2.57 -15.49
C PRO A 170 -19.33 -1.31 -14.72
N GLU A 171 -18.37 -1.39 -13.79
CA GLU A 171 -17.99 -0.29 -12.89
C GLU A 171 -17.35 0.88 -13.65
N TYR A 172 -16.73 0.61 -14.81
CA TYR A 172 -16.29 1.65 -15.76
C TYR A 172 -17.44 2.57 -16.23
N GLY A 173 -18.69 2.11 -16.13
CA GLY A 173 -19.87 2.92 -16.40
C GLY A 173 -19.96 4.21 -15.56
N THR A 174 -19.32 4.25 -14.39
CA THR A 174 -19.23 5.49 -13.57
C THR A 174 -18.43 6.61 -14.24
N CYS A 175 -17.58 6.26 -15.21
CA CYS A 175 -16.80 7.19 -16.02
C CYS A 175 -17.45 7.50 -17.38
N ALA A 176 -18.70 7.11 -17.59
CA ALA A 176 -19.42 7.39 -18.82
C ALA A 176 -19.41 8.89 -19.16
N GLY A 177 -19.06 9.21 -20.41
CA GLY A 177 -18.97 10.59 -20.88
C GLY A 177 -17.70 11.34 -20.47
N LYS A 178 -16.75 10.68 -19.81
CA LYS A 178 -15.39 11.20 -19.58
C LYS A 178 -14.45 10.76 -20.70
N THR A 179 -13.35 11.48 -20.86
CA THR A 179 -12.27 11.15 -21.79
C THR A 179 -10.96 11.31 -21.04
N PHE A 180 -10.28 10.19 -20.79
CA PHE A 180 -9.00 10.17 -20.09
C PHE A 180 -7.82 10.27 -21.06
N LEU A 181 -7.88 9.54 -22.17
CA LEU A 181 -6.89 9.57 -23.25
C LEU A 181 -7.57 9.89 -24.59
N CYS A 182 -6.86 10.57 -25.49
CA CYS A 182 -7.36 10.91 -26.82
C CYS A 182 -6.28 10.80 -27.91
N GLY A 183 -6.72 10.72 -29.17
CA GLY A 183 -5.85 10.61 -30.34
C GLY A 183 -5.70 9.16 -30.84
N PRO A 184 -5.05 8.96 -32.00
CA PRO A 184 -4.98 7.66 -32.66
C PRO A 184 -4.19 6.58 -31.88
N GLY A 185 -3.36 6.99 -30.91
CA GLY A 185 -2.59 6.08 -30.06
C GLY A 185 -3.33 5.59 -28.82
N SER A 186 -4.57 6.02 -28.56
CA SER A 186 -5.25 5.77 -27.28
C SER A 186 -5.80 4.35 -27.06
N GLU A 187 -5.47 3.38 -27.91
CA GLU A 187 -6.18 2.09 -27.97
C GLU A 187 -5.30 0.85 -27.72
N GLY A 188 -4.03 1.04 -27.31
CA GLY A 188 -3.14 -0.05 -26.97
C GLY A 188 -3.40 -0.65 -25.58
N ALA A 189 -2.61 -1.67 -25.23
CA ALA A 189 -2.70 -2.34 -23.94
C ALA A 189 -2.37 -1.40 -22.77
N PHE A 190 -1.29 -0.63 -22.90
CA PHE A 190 -0.91 0.38 -21.91
C PHE A 190 -2.02 1.43 -21.72
N GLU A 191 -2.58 1.94 -22.81
CA GLU A 191 -3.64 2.94 -22.76
C GLU A 191 -4.95 2.38 -22.18
N THR A 192 -5.22 1.09 -22.40
CA THR A 192 -6.35 0.40 -21.76
C THR A 192 -6.16 0.32 -20.24
N CYS A 193 -4.95 0.02 -19.78
CA CYS A 193 -4.62 0.07 -18.35
C CYS A 193 -4.80 1.48 -17.79
N LEU A 194 -4.27 2.51 -18.46
CA LEU A 194 -4.40 3.90 -18.01
C LEU A 194 -5.87 4.35 -17.93
N LYS A 195 -6.70 4.04 -18.93
CA LYS A 195 -8.14 4.36 -18.90
C LYS A 195 -8.84 3.74 -17.69
N ALA A 196 -8.47 2.52 -17.30
CA ALA A 196 -9.03 1.85 -16.12
C ALA A 196 -8.58 2.52 -14.81
N ILE A 197 -7.27 2.76 -14.69
CA ILE A 197 -6.63 3.42 -13.54
C ILE A 197 -7.17 4.85 -13.33
N ASP A 198 -7.37 5.60 -14.41
CA ASP A 198 -7.93 6.95 -14.38
C ASP A 198 -9.43 6.94 -14.05
N CYS A 199 -10.14 5.89 -14.47
CA CYS A 199 -11.54 5.71 -14.12
C CYS A 199 -11.72 5.36 -12.63
N GLU A 200 -10.92 4.44 -12.10
CA GLU A 200 -10.87 4.11 -10.66
C GLU A 200 -10.62 5.38 -9.83
N MET A 201 -9.61 6.17 -10.19
CA MET A 201 -9.33 7.46 -9.56
C MET A 201 -10.54 8.39 -9.59
N HIS A 202 -11.18 8.54 -10.76
CA HIS A 202 -12.34 9.41 -10.90
C HIS A 202 -13.49 8.97 -10.00
N HIS A 203 -13.71 7.66 -9.92
CA HIS A 203 -14.71 7.06 -9.06
C HIS A 203 -14.40 7.33 -7.58
N ASP A 204 -13.20 7.01 -7.14
CA ASP A 204 -12.84 6.99 -5.72
C ASP A 204 -12.57 8.39 -5.15
N MET A 205 -12.17 9.35 -5.98
CA MET A 205 -12.04 10.76 -5.57
C MET A 205 -13.38 11.46 -5.35
N ALA A 206 -14.48 10.90 -5.85
CA ALA A 206 -15.81 11.47 -5.70
C ALA A 206 -16.40 11.10 -4.34
N ILE A 207 -16.04 11.89 -3.33
CA ILE A 207 -16.46 11.67 -1.93
C ILE A 207 -17.40 12.76 -1.43
N SER A 208 -18.30 12.39 -0.52
CA SER A 208 -19.15 13.34 0.18
C SER A 208 -18.36 14.15 1.21
N VAL A 209 -18.77 15.41 1.41
CA VAL A 209 -18.14 16.32 2.38
C VAL A 209 -19.14 16.65 3.49
N PRO A 210 -19.07 15.96 4.63
CA PRO A 210 -19.90 16.27 5.79
C PRO A 210 -19.74 17.70 6.30
N ASN A 211 -20.77 18.22 6.95
CA ASN A 211 -20.66 19.52 7.61
C ASN A 211 -19.79 19.41 8.87
N GLY A 212 -18.91 20.39 9.07
CA GLY A 212 -18.14 20.51 10.31
C GLY A 212 -16.89 19.64 10.42
N ILE A 213 -16.52 18.88 9.38
CA ILE A 213 -15.28 18.10 9.37
C ILE A 213 -14.05 18.94 8.98
N SER A 214 -12.87 18.40 9.25
CA SER A 214 -11.60 18.99 8.85
C SER A 214 -11.46 19.04 7.32
N LYS A 215 -10.97 20.17 6.81
CA LYS A 215 -10.59 20.32 5.39
C LYS A 215 -9.49 19.32 5.00
N PHE A 216 -8.61 18.99 5.93
CA PHE A 216 -7.57 17.98 5.68
C PHE A 216 -8.19 16.60 5.48
N ALA A 217 -9.31 16.27 6.14
CA ALA A 217 -9.97 14.99 5.93
C ALA A 217 -10.54 14.85 4.50
N THR A 218 -11.15 15.92 3.98
CA THR A 218 -11.57 15.97 2.56
C THR A 218 -10.37 15.85 1.62
N PHE A 219 -9.29 16.60 1.89
CA PHE A 219 -8.05 16.51 1.11
C PHE A 219 -7.48 15.09 1.11
N ALA A 220 -7.29 14.47 2.27
CA ALA A 220 -6.75 13.13 2.43
C ALA A 220 -7.58 12.09 1.65
N ARG A 221 -8.92 12.13 1.79
CA ARG A 221 -9.81 11.20 1.07
C ARG A 221 -9.75 11.32 -0.45
N GLN A 222 -9.49 12.50 -0.99
CA GLN A 222 -9.31 12.67 -2.43
C GLN A 222 -7.87 12.38 -2.87
N MET A 223 -6.89 12.68 -2.02
CA MET A 223 -5.49 12.49 -2.34
C MET A 223 -5.04 11.04 -2.27
N ILE A 224 -5.67 10.21 -1.42
CA ILE A 224 -5.43 8.76 -1.39
C ILE A 224 -5.65 8.12 -2.77
N PRO A 225 -6.85 8.19 -3.38
CA PRO A 225 -7.08 7.62 -4.71
C PRO A 225 -6.30 8.33 -5.82
N HIS A 226 -6.02 9.63 -5.70
CA HIS A 226 -5.10 10.33 -6.61
C HIS A 226 -3.68 9.74 -6.56
N HIS A 227 -3.14 9.46 -5.37
CA HIS A 227 -1.82 8.85 -5.23
C HIS A 227 -1.85 7.37 -5.65
N GLN A 228 -2.92 6.63 -5.37
CA GLN A 228 -3.08 5.25 -5.84
C GLN A 228 -3.07 5.19 -7.37
N ASN A 229 -3.71 6.13 -8.04
CA ASN A 229 -3.63 6.32 -9.49
C ASN A 229 -2.19 6.57 -9.95
N ALA A 230 -1.47 7.51 -9.35
CA ALA A 230 -0.07 7.79 -9.71
C ALA A 230 0.83 6.55 -9.57
N VAL A 231 0.66 5.78 -8.49
CA VAL A 231 1.36 4.51 -8.26
C VAL A 231 1.00 3.49 -9.33
N ALA A 232 -0.29 3.34 -9.65
CA ALA A 232 -0.77 2.40 -10.64
C ALA A 232 -0.30 2.74 -12.06
N MET A 233 -0.33 4.02 -12.45
CA MET A 233 0.21 4.49 -13.74
C MET A 233 1.72 4.23 -13.83
N ALA A 234 2.47 4.47 -12.74
CA ALA A 234 3.91 4.19 -12.70
C ALA A 234 4.22 2.69 -12.84
N LYS A 235 3.43 1.85 -12.17
CA LYS A 235 3.50 0.39 -12.31
C LYS A 235 3.17 -0.07 -13.73
N ALA A 236 2.11 0.47 -14.33
CA ALA A 236 1.75 0.20 -15.72
C ALA A 236 2.88 0.58 -16.67
N LEU A 237 3.47 1.78 -16.53
CA LEU A 237 4.61 2.16 -17.39
C LEU A 237 5.80 1.21 -17.20
N THR A 238 6.03 0.70 -15.99
CA THR A 238 7.08 -0.31 -15.74
C THR A 238 6.84 -1.62 -16.50
N GLN A 239 5.58 -1.99 -16.76
CA GLN A 239 5.25 -3.20 -17.55
C GLN A 239 5.43 -3.01 -19.06
N PHE A 240 5.11 -1.83 -19.58
CA PHE A 240 4.98 -1.62 -21.02
C PHE A 240 6.13 -0.84 -21.66
N GLN A 241 6.89 -0.06 -20.90
CA GLN A 241 7.97 0.75 -21.45
C GLN A 241 9.09 -0.13 -22.04
N SER A 242 9.77 0.43 -23.02
CA SER A 242 10.92 -0.16 -23.68
C SER A 242 11.97 0.91 -23.95
N SER A 243 13.21 0.51 -24.24
CA SER A 243 14.26 1.46 -24.63
C SER A 243 13.93 2.32 -25.86
N ALA A 244 12.94 1.93 -26.67
CA ALA A 244 12.50 2.70 -27.83
C ALA A 244 11.68 3.94 -27.47
N ASP A 245 11.13 3.99 -26.24
CA ASP A 245 10.32 5.10 -25.75
C ASP A 245 11.17 6.28 -25.25
N TYR A 246 12.50 6.11 -25.23
CA TYR A 246 13.44 7.05 -24.62
C TYR A 246 14.56 7.47 -25.59
N PRO A 247 15.16 8.64 -25.36
CA PRO A 247 16.48 8.98 -25.88
C PRO A 247 17.54 7.90 -25.59
N PRO A 248 18.68 7.92 -26.31
CA PRO A 248 19.78 7.00 -26.05
C PRO A 248 20.26 7.04 -24.59
N ALA A 249 20.70 5.89 -24.09
CA ALA A 249 21.27 5.78 -22.74
C ALA A 249 22.41 6.78 -22.50
N GLY A 250 22.46 7.33 -21.29
CA GLY A 250 23.38 8.42 -20.90
C GLY A 250 22.88 9.81 -21.29
N THR A 251 21.66 9.94 -21.80
CA THR A 251 21.02 11.26 -21.94
C THR A 251 20.54 11.70 -20.56
N GLU A 252 21.22 12.72 -20.00
CA GLU A 252 20.88 13.32 -18.72
C GLU A 252 19.39 13.69 -18.66
N ASP A 253 18.73 13.28 -17.58
CA ASP A 253 17.32 13.53 -17.27
C ASP A 253 16.33 13.19 -18.40
N GLY A 254 16.65 12.19 -19.23
CA GLY A 254 15.79 11.84 -20.35
C GLY A 254 15.78 10.36 -20.70
N ASP A 255 16.81 9.60 -20.36
CA ASP A 255 16.87 8.19 -20.71
C ASP A 255 15.97 7.30 -19.83
N MET A 256 15.93 6.01 -20.19
CA MET A 256 15.12 5.01 -19.48
C MET A 256 15.60 4.79 -18.04
N GLU A 257 16.87 5.02 -17.72
CA GLU A 257 17.39 4.85 -16.36
C GLU A 257 16.83 5.92 -15.43
N TRP A 258 16.86 7.19 -15.89
CA TRP A 258 16.20 8.30 -15.20
C TRP A 258 14.71 8.03 -15.00
N ALA A 259 14.00 7.59 -16.06
CA ALA A 259 12.58 7.30 -15.97
C ALA A 259 12.29 6.20 -14.94
N ASN A 260 13.10 5.15 -14.90
CA ASN A 260 12.99 4.10 -13.89
C ASN A 260 13.24 4.62 -12.46
N GLY A 261 14.14 5.60 -12.27
CA GLY A 261 14.34 6.29 -10.99
C GLY A 261 13.11 7.06 -10.54
N LEU A 262 12.53 7.85 -11.44
CA LEU A 262 11.28 8.58 -11.20
C LEU A 262 10.14 7.63 -10.84
N LEU A 263 9.97 6.53 -11.60
CA LEU A 263 8.92 5.55 -11.34
C LEU A 263 9.06 4.88 -9.97
N ARG A 264 10.29 4.51 -9.57
CA ARG A 264 10.56 4.01 -8.22
C ARG A 264 10.19 5.04 -7.15
N SER A 265 10.52 6.31 -7.37
CA SER A 265 10.16 7.38 -6.44
C SER A 265 8.66 7.59 -6.33
N ILE A 266 7.93 7.58 -7.44
CA ILE A 266 6.47 7.67 -7.42
C ILE A 266 5.90 6.47 -6.65
N ILE A 267 6.31 5.25 -6.98
CA ILE A 267 5.79 4.06 -6.32
C ILE A 267 6.05 4.09 -4.81
N ASN A 268 7.29 4.32 -4.39
CA ASN A 268 7.62 4.25 -2.97
C ASN A 268 7.05 5.44 -2.19
N VAL A 269 7.35 6.67 -2.60
CA VAL A 269 6.99 7.86 -1.80
C VAL A 269 5.48 8.06 -1.75
N GLN A 270 4.75 7.81 -2.84
CA GLN A 270 3.31 8.01 -2.87
C GLN A 270 2.57 6.93 -2.04
N ASN A 271 3.08 5.69 -1.97
CA ASN A 271 2.53 4.67 -1.05
C ASN A 271 2.72 5.07 0.42
N PHE A 272 3.89 5.59 0.79
CA PHE A 272 4.09 6.15 2.14
C PHE A 272 3.11 7.31 2.45
N GLN A 273 2.87 8.20 1.47
CA GLN A 273 1.91 9.30 1.62
C GLN A 273 0.47 8.80 1.76
N ILE A 274 0.07 7.77 1.00
CA ILE A 274 -1.24 7.12 1.14
C ILE A 274 -1.42 6.61 2.57
N GLN A 275 -0.47 5.82 3.07
CA GLN A 275 -0.51 5.27 4.42
C GLN A 275 -0.58 6.38 5.48
N SER A 276 0.22 7.45 5.32
CA SER A 276 0.21 8.59 6.24
C SER A 276 -1.16 9.30 6.29
N MET A 277 -1.82 9.44 5.14
CA MET A 277 -3.15 10.05 5.06
C MET A 277 -4.23 9.13 5.64
N GLN A 278 -4.16 7.82 5.40
CA GLN A 278 -5.06 6.84 6.00
C GLN A 278 -4.92 6.85 7.53
N ALA A 279 -3.69 6.74 8.04
CA ALA A 279 -3.40 6.80 9.47
C ALA A 279 -3.94 8.09 10.13
N TRP A 280 -3.84 9.23 9.46
CA TRP A 280 -4.41 10.49 9.96
C TRP A 280 -5.94 10.42 10.05
N LEU A 281 -6.62 9.89 9.03
CA LEU A 281 -8.08 9.76 9.03
C LEU A 281 -8.57 8.89 10.19
N ASP A 282 -7.84 7.82 10.49
CA ASP A 282 -8.15 6.85 11.54
C ASP A 282 -7.81 7.38 12.94
N THR A 283 -6.71 8.12 13.08
CA THR A 283 -6.26 8.70 14.36
C THR A 283 -7.19 9.81 14.86
N TYR A 284 -7.82 10.56 13.93
CA TYR A 284 -8.63 11.74 14.27
C TYR A 284 -10.10 11.59 13.85
N PRO A 285 -10.85 10.58 14.35
CA PRO A 285 -12.22 10.29 13.89
C PRO A 285 -13.19 11.46 14.15
N SER A 286 -12.97 12.23 15.22
CA SER A 286 -13.78 13.42 15.54
C SER A 286 -13.57 14.59 14.57
N LEU A 287 -12.42 14.64 13.89
CA LEU A 287 -12.10 15.63 12.87
C LEU A 287 -12.37 15.10 11.46
N SER A 288 -12.16 13.81 11.23
CA SER A 288 -12.32 13.19 9.92
C SER A 288 -13.78 12.93 9.59
N GLY A 289 -14.60 12.52 10.57
CA GLY A 289 -16.00 12.15 10.38
C GLY A 289 -16.18 10.99 9.39
N GLU A 290 -17.40 10.69 9.01
CA GLU A 290 -17.71 9.66 8.01
C GLU A 290 -17.92 10.27 6.64
N SER A 291 -17.38 9.67 5.59
CA SER A 291 -17.60 10.08 4.20
C SER A 291 -17.99 8.86 3.37
N SER A 292 -18.70 9.10 2.28
CA SER A 292 -19.21 8.07 1.37
C SER A 292 -18.82 8.39 -0.06
N ASN A 293 -18.66 7.36 -0.88
CA ASN A 293 -18.46 7.54 -2.30
C ASN A 293 -19.76 8.03 -2.96
N CYS A 294 -19.67 9.06 -3.80
CA CYS A 294 -20.81 9.69 -4.47
C CYS A 294 -21.48 8.79 -5.51
N TYR A 295 -20.81 7.75 -6.01
CA TYR A 295 -21.34 6.79 -6.97
C TYR A 295 -22.01 5.58 -6.30
N GLU A 296 -21.61 5.22 -5.07
CA GLU A 296 -22.30 4.18 -4.29
C GLU A 296 -23.71 4.60 -3.88
N ALA A 297 -23.90 5.89 -3.56
CA ALA A 297 -25.21 6.46 -3.24
C ALA A 297 -26.22 6.43 -4.41
N ASN A 298 -25.75 6.20 -5.65
CA ASN A 298 -26.61 6.11 -6.85
C ASN A 298 -27.04 4.67 -7.19
N LYS A 299 -26.63 3.66 -6.41
CA LYS A 299 -27.09 2.27 -6.57
C LYS A 299 -28.45 2.08 -5.86
N CYS A 300 -29.51 2.74 -6.32
CA CYS A 300 -30.88 2.37 -5.93
C CYS A 300 -31.31 1.12 -6.73
N PRO A 301 -31.65 -0.02 -6.09
CA PRO A 301 -32.06 -1.23 -6.81
C PRO A 301 -33.29 -0.96 -7.68
N GLY A 302 -33.13 -1.03 -9.01
CA GLY A 302 -34.22 -0.84 -9.98
C GLY A 302 -34.32 0.56 -10.63
N CYS A 303 -33.48 1.53 -10.25
CA CYS A 303 -33.39 2.82 -10.94
C CYS A 303 -32.13 2.85 -11.83
N ASP A 304 -32.29 2.95 -13.15
CA ASP A 304 -31.18 3.20 -14.08
C ASP A 304 -30.93 4.70 -14.21
N CYS A 305 -30.05 5.23 -13.34
CA CYS A 305 -29.68 6.65 -13.33
C CYS A 305 -28.63 7.02 -14.39
N SER A 306 -28.22 6.08 -15.26
CA SER A 306 -27.16 6.31 -16.26
C SER A 306 -27.62 7.17 -17.45
N ALA A 307 -28.93 7.23 -17.72
CA ALA A 307 -29.49 7.88 -18.91
C ALA A 307 -29.47 9.42 -18.85
N GLU A 308 -29.59 10.02 -17.65
CA GLU A 308 -29.68 11.48 -17.48
C GLU A 308 -28.32 12.19 -17.30
N MET A 309 -27.24 11.45 -17.00
CA MET A 309 -25.89 12.03 -16.86
C MET A 309 -25.27 12.47 -18.20
N ARG A 310 -25.88 12.12 -19.33
CA ARG A 310 -25.36 12.38 -20.70
C ARG A 310 -25.33 13.86 -21.11
N ASP A 311 -26.04 14.75 -20.40
CA ASP A 311 -26.21 16.15 -20.84
C ASP A 311 -25.33 17.18 -20.09
N ARG A 312 -24.52 16.76 -19.11
CA ARG A 312 -23.64 17.66 -18.33
C ARG A 312 -22.15 17.49 -18.70
N ARG A 313 -21.83 17.67 -19.97
CA ARG A 313 -20.49 17.40 -20.57
C ARG A 313 -19.39 18.45 -20.31
N HIS A 314 -19.56 19.40 -19.39
CA HIS A 314 -18.68 20.57 -19.33
C HIS A 314 -18.03 20.93 -17.98
N LEU A 315 -18.02 20.05 -16.98
CA LEU A 315 -17.28 20.31 -15.75
C LEU A 315 -16.43 19.12 -15.35
N LEU A 316 -15.12 19.35 -15.23
CA LEU A 316 -14.11 18.42 -14.71
C LEU A 316 -14.46 17.89 -13.30
N PHE A 317 -15.37 18.55 -12.56
CA PHE A 317 -15.89 18.14 -11.25
C PHE A 317 -17.41 18.41 -11.07
N GLY A 318 -18.23 18.24 -12.11
CA GLY A 318 -19.66 18.57 -12.05
C GLY A 318 -20.52 17.59 -11.22
N GLN A 319 -21.11 18.12 -10.14
CA GLN A 319 -22.14 17.58 -9.21
C GLN A 319 -22.88 16.28 -9.60
N GLY A 320 -22.89 15.32 -8.67
CA GLY A 320 -23.88 14.24 -8.55
C GLY A 320 -25.29 14.73 -8.12
N PRO A 321 -26.32 13.87 -8.13
CA PRO A 321 -27.62 14.22 -8.71
C PRO A 321 -28.72 14.61 -7.70
N GLU A 322 -29.27 15.81 -7.83
CA GLU A 322 -30.60 16.17 -7.25
C GLU A 322 -31.76 15.32 -7.82
N LEU A 323 -31.53 14.52 -8.88
CA LEU A 323 -32.57 13.72 -9.54
C LEU A 323 -32.64 12.25 -9.09
N CYS A 324 -31.59 11.71 -8.44
CA CYS A 324 -31.64 10.33 -7.91
C CYS A 324 -32.49 10.23 -6.64
N GLU A 325 -32.56 11.29 -5.82
CA GLU A 325 -33.44 11.35 -4.64
C GLU A 325 -34.91 11.12 -4.98
N VAL A 326 -35.37 11.58 -6.16
CA VAL A 326 -36.77 11.45 -6.58
C VAL A 326 -37.15 10.01 -6.95
N CYS A 327 -36.23 9.23 -7.54
CA CYS A 327 -36.47 7.82 -7.84
C CYS A 327 -36.43 6.96 -6.57
N CYS A 328 -35.48 7.24 -5.68
CA CYS A 328 -35.33 6.49 -4.43
C CYS A 328 -36.45 6.76 -3.40
N ALA A 329 -37.14 7.89 -3.48
CA ALA A 329 -38.31 8.18 -2.62
C ALA A 329 -39.63 7.53 -3.10
N ALA A 330 -39.64 6.92 -4.29
CA ALA A 330 -40.83 6.33 -4.93
C ALA A 330 -40.87 4.80 -4.89
N VAL A 331 -39.87 4.15 -4.26
CA VAL A 331 -39.77 2.69 -4.06
C VAL A 331 -40.05 2.34 -2.61
#